data_AF-A0A813K9E0-F1
#
_entry.id   AF-A0A813K9E0-F1
#
_cell.length_a   1.000
_cell.length_b   1.000
_cell.length_c   1.000
_cell.angle_alpha   90.00
_cell.angle_beta   90.00
_cell.angle_gamma   90.00
#
_symmetry.space_group_name_H-M   'P 1'
#
loop_
_entity.id
_entity.type
_entity.pdbx_description
1 polymer ?
#
loop_
_entity_poly.entity_id
_entity_poly.type
_entity_poly.pdbx_seq_one_letter_code
_entity_poly.pdbx_strand_id
1 'polypeptide(L)'
;SLLSAAGFGRHFLGEQADPDRNKDACTSLRICQALRKAPSDIPLTVFQLERLGMAGLAMRLSQRHRHLLAARICDWVSHPKDLVLFHWACEKIRHARGSARTDEQLSEAVLEKFKGCPGIGYAEVARVAAEMYRPHLATMLLNHEPRSNAQVQVLLQLSQEGDEENSQMMLRLAVEKAAQSADPDLIHGVIAAACGGDPCGRSVDVQALVRLVKERPQ
;
A
#
# COMPACT_ATOMS: atom_id res chain seq x y z
N SER A 1 -4.86 37.28 11.28
CA SER A 1 -4.94 35.91 10.72
C SER A 1 -6.41 35.50 10.60
N LEU A 2 -6.76 34.48 9.79
CA LEU A 2 -8.16 34.02 9.60
C LEU A 2 -8.83 33.63 10.94
N LEU A 3 -8.05 33.04 11.85
CA LEU A 3 -8.45 32.68 13.21
C LEU A 3 -8.65 33.90 14.12
N SER A 4 -7.81 34.93 13.98
CA SER A 4 -7.99 36.21 14.70
C SER A 4 -9.28 36.90 14.24
N ALA A 5 -9.55 36.92 12.93
CA ALA A 5 -10.78 37.47 12.38
C ALA A 5 -12.04 36.73 12.89
N ALA A 6 -11.98 35.39 12.93
CA ALA A 6 -13.03 34.58 13.54
C ALA A 6 -13.20 34.86 15.06
N GLY A 7 -12.09 35.12 15.77
CA GLY A 7 -12.09 35.49 17.18
C GLY A 7 -12.82 36.81 17.46
N PHE A 8 -12.62 37.83 16.62
CA PHE A 8 -13.33 39.11 16.76
C PHE A 8 -14.85 38.98 16.53
N GLY A 9 -15.26 38.16 15.56
CA GLY A 9 -16.68 37.91 15.27
C GLY A 9 -17.44 37.21 16.40
N ARG A 10 -16.73 36.47 17.27
CA ARG A 10 -17.34 35.76 18.41
C ARG A 10 -18.08 36.68 19.37
N HIS A 11 -17.61 37.91 19.57
CA HIS A 11 -18.24 38.88 20.46
C HIS A 11 -19.61 39.38 19.97
N PHE A 12 -19.93 39.15 18.69
CA PHE A 12 -21.19 39.56 18.08
C PHE A 12 -22.21 38.41 17.97
N LEU A 13 -21.83 37.19 18.33
CA LEU A 13 -22.73 36.03 18.32
C LEU A 13 -23.42 35.89 19.68
N GLY A 14 -24.75 35.74 19.69
CA GLY A 14 -25.53 35.54 20.91
C GLY A 14 -25.27 34.20 21.60
N GLU A 15 -24.75 33.21 20.87
CA GLU A 15 -24.32 31.92 21.39
C GLU A 15 -22.80 31.78 21.30
N GLN A 16 -22.21 31.10 22.29
CA GLN A 16 -20.78 30.78 22.28
C GLN A 16 -20.47 29.80 21.13
N ALA A 17 -19.84 30.32 20.06
CA ALA A 17 -19.35 29.48 18.98
C ALA A 17 -18.24 28.55 19.46
N ASP A 18 -18.41 27.26 19.22
CA ASP A 18 -17.45 26.21 19.52
C ASP A 18 -16.07 26.55 18.90
N PRO A 19 -15.02 26.72 19.72
CA PRO A 19 -13.69 27.07 19.25
C PRO A 19 -13.11 26.02 18.28
N ASP A 20 -13.48 24.75 18.42
CA ASP A 20 -12.94 23.69 17.57
C ASP A 20 -13.58 23.71 16.18
N ARG A 21 -14.89 23.98 16.08
CA ARG A 21 -15.56 24.25 14.79
C ARG A 21 -14.92 25.40 14.02
N ASN A 22 -14.51 26.46 14.71
CA ASN A 22 -13.83 27.59 14.06
C ASN A 22 -12.44 27.22 13.54
N LYS A 23 -11.71 26.38 14.28
CA LYS A 23 -10.41 25.86 13.82
C LYS A 23 -10.61 24.99 12.58
N ASP A 24 -11.57 24.08 12.60
CA ASP A 24 -11.86 23.18 11.48
C ASP A 24 -12.27 23.95 10.23
N ALA A 25 -13.16 24.94 10.38
CA ALA A 25 -13.55 25.82 9.27
C ALA A 25 -12.35 26.59 8.70
N CYS A 26 -11.50 27.16 9.56
CA CYS A 26 -10.28 27.83 9.13
C CYS A 26 -9.30 26.88 8.42
N THR A 27 -9.21 25.64 8.90
CA THR A 27 -8.38 24.58 8.32
C THR A 27 -8.88 24.24 6.93
N SER A 28 -10.17 23.91 6.77
CA SER A 28 -10.81 23.62 5.48
C SER A 28 -10.64 24.76 4.48
N LEU A 29 -10.86 26.01 4.90
CA LEU A 29 -10.66 27.18 4.04
C LEU A 29 -9.22 27.32 3.57
N ARG A 30 -8.23 27.10 4.45
CA ARG A 30 -6.82 27.12 4.08
C ARG A 30 -6.46 26.02 3.09
N ILE A 31 -6.98 24.79 3.27
CA ILE A 31 -6.78 23.70 2.32
C ILE A 31 -7.34 24.09 0.95
N CYS A 32 -8.62 24.48 0.89
CA CYS A 32 -9.28 24.89 -0.35
C CYS A 32 -8.53 26.03 -1.05
N GLN A 33 -8.09 27.03 -0.28
CA GLN A 33 -7.34 28.17 -0.83
C GLN A 33 -5.96 27.75 -1.35
N ALA A 34 -5.23 26.89 -0.63
CA ALA A 34 -3.93 26.40 -1.05
C ALA A 34 -4.01 25.54 -2.32
N LEU A 35 -5.04 24.68 -2.41
CA LEU A 35 -5.28 23.84 -3.58
C LEU A 35 -5.70 24.62 -4.82
N ARG A 36 -6.35 25.78 -4.64
CA ARG A 36 -6.74 26.66 -5.74
C ARG A 36 -5.57 27.43 -6.35
N LYS A 37 -4.49 27.64 -5.59
CA LYS A 37 -3.30 28.34 -6.09
C LYS A 37 -2.44 27.41 -6.94
N ALA A 38 -1.69 28.01 -7.87
CA ALA A 38 -0.64 27.31 -8.59
C ALA A 38 0.37 26.69 -7.60
N PRO A 39 0.90 25.49 -7.89
CA PRO A 39 0.74 24.70 -9.11
C PRO A 39 -0.44 23.71 -9.04
N SER A 40 -1.34 23.82 -8.05
CA SER A 40 -2.44 22.85 -7.86
C SER A 40 -3.63 23.07 -8.75
N ASP A 41 -4.11 24.31 -8.82
CA ASP A 41 -5.21 24.71 -9.70
C ASP A 41 -6.42 23.75 -9.58
N ILE A 42 -6.67 23.24 -8.37
CA ILE A 42 -7.81 22.40 -8.04
C ILE A 42 -8.88 23.30 -7.43
N PRO A 43 -9.94 23.65 -8.18
CA PRO A 43 -11.07 24.35 -7.60
C PRO A 43 -11.84 23.40 -6.69
N LEU A 44 -11.74 23.63 -5.38
CA LEU A 44 -12.48 22.90 -4.35
C LEU A 44 -13.20 23.90 -3.45
N THR A 45 -14.49 23.66 -3.18
CA THR A 45 -15.26 24.40 -2.17
C THR A 45 -15.21 23.67 -0.83
N VAL A 46 -15.47 24.38 0.27
CA VAL A 46 -15.51 23.76 1.61
C VAL A 46 -16.57 22.66 1.68
N PHE A 47 -17.76 22.90 1.13
CA PHE A 47 -18.82 21.89 1.06
C PHE A 47 -18.41 20.63 0.27
N GLN A 48 -17.66 20.80 -0.82
CA GLN A 48 -17.12 19.66 -1.56
C GLN A 48 -16.03 18.93 -0.76
N LEU A 49 -15.19 19.65 -0.02
CA LEU A 49 -14.17 19.04 0.85
C LEU A 49 -14.82 18.23 1.97
N GLU A 50 -15.84 18.75 2.63
CA GLU A 50 -16.58 18.07 3.70
C GLU A 50 -17.23 16.78 3.19
N ARG A 51 -17.87 16.84 2.01
CA ARG A 51 -18.46 15.64 1.37
C ARG A 51 -17.42 14.63 0.90
N LEU A 52 -16.27 15.09 0.45
CA LEU A 52 -15.18 14.24 -0.03
C LEU A 52 -14.41 13.58 1.12
N GLY A 53 -14.31 14.27 2.25
CA GLY A 53 -13.48 13.90 3.38
C GLY A 53 -11.97 14.03 3.09
N MET A 54 -11.19 13.98 4.17
CA MET A 54 -9.72 14.07 4.09
C MET A 54 -9.09 12.88 3.35
N ALA A 55 -9.61 11.67 3.59
CA ALA A 55 -9.17 10.46 2.88
C ALA A 55 -9.42 10.58 1.36
N GLY A 56 -10.60 11.04 0.96
CA GLY A 56 -10.94 11.24 -0.45
C GLY A 56 -10.10 12.33 -1.11
N LEU A 57 -9.80 13.42 -0.39
CA LEU A 57 -8.89 14.46 -0.89
C LEU A 57 -7.48 13.91 -1.09
N ALA A 58 -6.93 13.22 -0.09
CA ALA A 58 -5.59 12.65 -0.13
C ALA A 58 -5.45 11.65 -1.29
N MET A 59 -6.48 10.84 -1.53
CA MET A 59 -6.52 9.91 -2.67
C MET A 59 -6.55 10.66 -4.01
N ARG A 60 -7.41 11.67 -4.18
CA ARG A 60 -7.45 12.45 -5.44
C ARG A 60 -6.13 13.15 -5.74
N LEU A 61 -5.46 13.68 -4.72
CA LEU A 61 -4.13 14.27 -4.88
C LEU A 61 -3.10 13.22 -5.28
N SER A 62 -3.16 12.03 -4.69
CA SER A 62 -2.26 10.91 -5.02
C SER A 62 -2.46 10.42 -6.46
N GLN A 63 -3.70 10.36 -6.95
CA GLN A 63 -4.04 10.03 -8.35
C GLN A 63 -3.52 11.08 -9.35
N ARG A 64 -3.32 12.32 -8.91
CA ARG A 64 -2.66 13.39 -9.70
C ARG A 64 -1.15 13.43 -9.50
N HIS A 65 -0.55 12.39 -8.94
CA HIS A 65 0.87 12.29 -8.58
C HIS A 65 1.38 13.39 -7.64
N ARG A 66 0.50 13.96 -6.80
CA ARG A 66 0.84 14.99 -5.80
C ARG A 66 1.03 14.39 -4.40
N HIS A 67 1.76 13.29 -4.29
CA HIS A 67 1.90 12.53 -3.03
C HIS A 67 2.50 13.35 -1.89
N LEU A 68 3.49 14.20 -2.16
CA LEU A 68 4.10 15.06 -1.13
C LEU A 68 3.09 16.05 -0.55
N LEU A 69 2.25 16.65 -1.40
CA LEU A 69 1.22 17.58 -0.96
C LEU A 69 0.14 16.85 -0.16
N ALA A 70 -0.31 15.69 -0.64
CA ALA A 70 -1.28 14.85 0.07
C ALA A 70 -0.77 14.46 1.47
N ALA A 71 0.48 13.97 1.56
CA ALA A 71 1.08 13.58 2.84
C ALA A 71 1.21 14.77 3.80
N ARG A 72 1.63 15.95 3.32
CA ARG A 72 1.73 17.16 4.16
C ARG A 72 0.38 17.64 4.67
N ILE A 73 -0.67 17.53 3.86
CA ILE A 73 -2.03 17.85 4.28
C ILE A 73 -2.48 16.86 5.35
N CYS A 74 -2.28 15.56 5.15
CA CYS A 74 -2.58 14.54 6.15
C CYS A 74 -1.85 14.81 7.47
N ASP A 75 -0.53 15.08 7.43
CA ASP A 75 0.27 15.41 8.61
C ASP A 75 -0.27 16.66 9.34
N TRP A 76 -0.67 17.69 8.59
CA TRP A 76 -1.17 18.94 9.16
C TRP A 76 -2.50 18.78 9.91
N VAL A 77 -3.39 17.91 9.41
CA VAL A 77 -4.67 17.63 10.05
C VAL A 77 -4.65 16.36 10.93
N SER A 78 -3.48 15.79 11.19
CA SER A 78 -3.31 14.53 11.93
C SER A 78 -4.14 13.36 11.37
N HIS A 79 -4.27 13.30 10.04
CA HIS A 79 -4.97 12.22 9.34
C HIS A 79 -3.98 11.13 8.90
N PRO A 80 -4.38 9.84 8.88
CA PRO A 80 -3.56 8.78 8.32
C PRO A 80 -3.12 9.06 6.88
N LYS A 81 -1.86 8.70 6.58
CA LYS A 81 -1.25 8.86 5.24
C LYS A 81 -0.83 7.53 4.62
N ASP A 82 -1.25 6.42 5.23
CA ASP A 82 -1.05 5.05 4.77
C ASP A 82 -1.48 4.87 3.30
N LEU A 83 -2.69 5.30 2.92
CA LEU A 83 -3.17 5.20 1.54
C LEU A 83 -2.35 6.06 0.56
N VAL A 84 -1.86 7.22 1.00
CA VAL A 84 -1.01 8.10 0.18
C VAL A 84 0.34 7.43 -0.09
N LEU A 85 0.96 6.90 0.96
CA LEU A 85 2.25 6.22 0.88
C LEU A 85 2.16 4.92 0.09
N PHE A 86 1.09 4.16 0.30
CA PHE A 86 0.79 2.97 -0.47
C PHE A 86 0.68 3.28 -1.97
N HIS A 87 -0.17 4.24 -2.35
CA HIS A 87 -0.30 4.64 -3.76
C HIS A 87 1.02 5.19 -4.32
N TRP A 88 1.77 5.96 -3.54
CA TRP A 88 3.09 6.44 -3.94
C TRP A 88 4.06 5.28 -4.23
N ALA A 89 4.08 4.25 -3.39
CA ALA A 89 4.97 3.10 -3.56
C ALA A 89 4.65 2.34 -4.85
N CYS A 90 3.37 2.05 -5.09
CA CYS A 90 2.92 1.41 -6.33
C CYS A 90 3.30 2.23 -7.56
N GLU A 91 3.06 3.54 -7.55
CA GLU A 91 3.43 4.42 -8.65
C GLU A 91 4.95 4.50 -8.86
N LYS A 92 5.72 4.54 -7.77
CA LYS A 92 7.18 4.56 -7.83
C LYS A 92 7.75 3.31 -8.50
N ILE A 93 7.16 2.15 -8.23
CA ILE A 93 7.55 0.87 -8.85
C ILE A 93 7.17 0.85 -10.33
N ARG A 94 5.93 1.25 -10.67
CA ARG A 94 5.46 1.33 -12.06
C ARG A 94 6.34 2.24 -12.92
N HIS A 95 6.72 3.39 -12.40
CA HIS A 95 7.57 4.37 -13.08
C HIS A 95 9.07 4.00 -13.07
N ALA A 96 9.48 3.00 -12.30
CA ALA A 96 10.88 2.55 -12.30
C ALA A 96 11.23 1.69 -13.51
N ARG A 97 10.25 1.25 -14.32
CA ARG A 97 10.49 0.51 -15.56
C ARG A 97 11.35 1.34 -16.52
N GLY A 98 12.51 0.81 -16.91
CA GLY A 98 13.48 1.51 -17.77
C GLY A 98 14.35 2.55 -17.06
N SER A 99 14.23 2.71 -15.73
CA SER A 99 15.16 3.51 -14.94
C SER A 99 16.38 2.70 -14.51
N ALA A 100 17.52 3.36 -14.28
CA ALA A 100 18.74 2.75 -13.75
C ALA A 100 18.64 2.32 -12.27
N ARG A 101 17.45 2.34 -11.66
CA ARG A 101 17.26 1.97 -10.25
C ARG A 101 17.17 0.46 -10.10
N THR A 102 18.01 -0.05 -9.21
CA THR A 102 18.02 -1.46 -8.83
C THR A 102 16.85 -1.79 -7.91
N ASP A 103 16.56 -3.08 -7.75
CA ASP A 103 15.49 -3.55 -6.87
C ASP A 103 15.79 -3.22 -5.40
N GLU A 104 17.06 -3.26 -4.99
CA GLU A 104 17.50 -2.91 -3.64
C GLU A 104 17.20 -1.43 -3.36
N GLN A 105 17.54 -0.53 -4.29
CA GLN A 105 17.28 0.90 -4.15
C GLN A 105 15.78 1.23 -4.08
N LEU A 106 14.95 0.49 -4.82
CA LEU A 106 13.50 0.65 -4.74
C LEU A 106 12.96 0.14 -3.41
N SER A 107 13.41 -1.05 -2.97
CA SER A 107 12.99 -1.64 -1.70
C SER A 107 13.34 -0.73 -0.52
N GLU A 108 14.58 -0.23 -0.44
CA GLU A 108 15.04 0.69 0.60
C GLU A 108 14.18 1.95 0.61
N ALA A 109 13.94 2.55 -0.56
CA ALA A 109 13.15 3.77 -0.62
C ALA A 109 11.69 3.57 -0.20
N VAL A 110 11.10 2.40 -0.48
CA VAL A 110 9.74 2.05 0.01
C VAL A 110 9.76 1.85 1.52
N LEU A 111 10.72 1.07 2.03
CA LEU A 111 10.87 0.79 3.46
C LEU A 111 11.06 2.07 4.27
N GLU A 112 11.97 2.95 3.84
CA GLU A 112 12.22 4.25 4.48
C GLU A 112 10.95 5.09 4.59
N LYS A 113 10.06 5.05 3.59
CA LYS A 113 8.80 5.81 3.63
C LYS A 113 7.73 5.17 4.49
N PHE A 114 7.76 3.85 4.65
CA PHE A 114 6.79 3.13 5.48
C PHE A 114 7.19 3.13 6.96
N LYS A 115 8.44 3.50 7.29
CA LYS A 115 8.87 3.72 8.68
C LYS A 115 7.91 4.66 9.41
N GLY A 116 7.36 4.18 10.52
CA GLY A 116 6.41 4.95 11.34
C GLY A 116 4.95 4.87 10.90
N CYS A 117 4.61 4.04 9.90
CA CYS A 117 3.23 3.79 9.48
C CYS A 117 2.86 2.29 9.65
N PRO A 118 2.52 1.85 10.87
CA PRO A 118 2.35 0.42 11.20
C PRO A 118 1.14 -0.26 10.52
N GLY A 119 0.26 0.52 9.89
CA GLY A 119 -0.92 -0.01 9.19
C GLY A 119 -0.71 -0.36 7.71
N ILE A 120 0.48 -0.10 7.14
CA ILE A 120 0.70 -0.33 5.71
C ILE A 120 1.08 -1.80 5.46
N GLY A 121 0.29 -2.46 4.60
CA GLY A 121 0.63 -3.80 4.09
C GLY A 121 1.62 -3.73 2.93
N TYR A 122 2.63 -4.60 2.96
CA TYR A 122 3.62 -4.77 1.91
C TYR A 122 3.14 -5.73 0.80
N ALA A 123 2.24 -6.65 1.13
CA ALA A 123 1.73 -7.69 0.23
C ALA A 123 1.27 -7.13 -1.14
N GLU A 124 0.47 -6.08 -1.11
CA GLU A 124 -0.09 -5.49 -2.32
C GLU A 124 0.97 -4.68 -3.11
N VAL A 125 1.91 -4.03 -2.43
CA VAL A 125 3.04 -3.35 -3.09
C VAL A 125 3.97 -4.37 -3.75
N ALA A 126 4.19 -5.53 -3.11
CA ALA A 126 4.93 -6.65 -3.66
C ALA A 126 4.24 -7.25 -4.89
N ARG A 127 2.90 -7.35 -4.89
CA ARG A 127 2.14 -7.74 -6.08
C ARG A 127 2.40 -6.81 -7.25
N VAL A 128 2.33 -5.49 -7.03
CA VAL A 128 2.66 -4.51 -8.08
C VAL A 128 4.11 -4.64 -8.56
N ALA A 129 5.07 -4.97 -7.69
CA ALA A 129 6.44 -5.24 -8.11
C ALA A 129 6.53 -6.44 -9.07
N ALA A 130 5.81 -7.52 -8.77
CA ALA A 130 5.79 -8.70 -9.62
C ALA A 130 5.07 -8.46 -10.96
N GLU A 131 3.93 -7.74 -10.96
CA GLU A 131 3.24 -7.29 -12.19
C GLU A 131 4.14 -6.45 -13.10
N MET A 132 5.10 -5.73 -12.50
CA MET A 132 6.10 -4.94 -13.23
C MET A 132 7.35 -5.75 -13.63
N TYR A 133 7.25 -7.09 -13.63
CA TYR A 133 8.32 -8.05 -13.96
C TYR A 133 9.57 -7.90 -13.07
N ARG A 134 9.39 -7.56 -11.78
CA ARG A 134 10.46 -7.47 -10.78
C ARG A 134 10.21 -8.48 -9.63
N PRO A 135 10.37 -9.79 -9.88
CA PRO A 135 10.13 -10.82 -8.87
C PRO A 135 11.08 -10.69 -7.67
N HIS A 136 12.32 -10.24 -7.87
CA HIS A 136 13.26 -10.03 -6.78
C HIS A 136 12.78 -8.93 -5.83
N LEU A 137 12.46 -7.73 -6.35
CA LEU A 137 11.82 -6.67 -5.56
C LEU A 137 10.55 -7.14 -4.83
N ALA A 138 9.69 -7.92 -5.50
CA ALA A 138 8.48 -8.46 -4.88
C ALA A 138 8.81 -9.30 -3.65
N THR A 139 9.75 -10.23 -3.76
CA THR A 139 10.19 -11.07 -2.62
C THR A 139 10.82 -10.25 -1.49
N MET A 140 11.64 -9.25 -1.81
CA MET A 140 12.23 -8.34 -0.82
C MET A 140 11.14 -7.62 -0.01
N LEU A 141 10.17 -7.01 -0.69
CA LEU A 141 9.07 -6.29 -0.02
C LEU A 141 8.20 -7.24 0.80
N LEU A 142 7.92 -8.44 0.29
CA LEU A 142 7.06 -9.42 0.94
C LEU A 142 7.67 -9.99 2.22
N ASN A 143 8.99 -10.03 2.35
CA ASN A 143 9.67 -10.42 3.60
C ASN A 143 9.40 -9.44 4.76
N HIS A 144 8.90 -8.23 4.47
CA HIS A 144 8.48 -7.26 5.48
C HIS A 144 6.98 -7.31 5.80
N GLU A 145 6.19 -8.18 5.13
CA GLU A 145 4.78 -8.35 5.46
C GLU A 145 4.62 -9.16 6.76
N PRO A 146 4.01 -8.60 7.82
CA PRO A 146 3.83 -9.33 9.08
C PRO A 146 2.75 -10.43 8.99
N ARG A 147 1.84 -10.34 8.02
CA ARG A 147 0.73 -11.28 7.85
C ARG A 147 1.15 -12.45 6.97
N SER A 148 1.42 -13.60 7.58
CA SER A 148 1.80 -14.84 6.90
C SER A 148 0.78 -15.28 5.84
N ASN A 149 -0.52 -15.14 6.13
CA ASN A 149 -1.57 -15.46 5.17
C ASN A 149 -1.48 -14.58 3.91
N ALA A 150 -1.31 -13.27 4.05
CA ALA A 150 -1.17 -12.35 2.93
C ALA A 150 0.10 -12.65 2.12
N GLN A 151 1.20 -12.97 2.80
CA GLN A 151 2.44 -13.39 2.15
C GLN A 151 2.25 -14.64 1.29
N VAL A 152 1.69 -15.71 1.84
CA VAL A 152 1.45 -16.96 1.11
C VAL A 152 0.47 -16.76 -0.05
N GLN A 153 -0.61 -16.02 0.17
CA GLN A 153 -1.61 -15.74 -0.87
C GLN A 153 -1.02 -14.97 -2.06
N VAL A 154 -0.20 -13.95 -1.81
CA VAL A 154 0.47 -13.23 -2.89
C VAL A 154 1.42 -14.15 -3.66
N LEU A 155 2.24 -14.96 -2.99
CA LEU A 155 3.15 -15.89 -3.67
C LEU A 155 2.41 -16.92 -4.55
N LEU A 156 1.27 -17.43 -4.06
CA LEU A 156 0.42 -18.33 -4.82
C LEU A 156 -0.18 -17.65 -6.05
N GLN A 157 -0.70 -16.43 -5.91
CA GLN A 157 -1.22 -15.65 -7.04
C GLN A 157 -0.13 -15.41 -8.09
N LEU A 158 1.05 -14.97 -7.66
CA LEU A 158 2.18 -14.72 -8.55
C LEU A 158 2.71 -16.00 -9.24
N SER A 159 2.55 -17.17 -8.59
CA SER A 159 2.89 -18.46 -9.19
C SER A 159 1.95 -18.92 -10.30
N GLN A 160 0.77 -18.32 -10.42
CA GLN A 160 -0.23 -18.67 -11.44
C GLN A 160 -0.14 -17.75 -12.67
N GLU A 161 0.42 -16.56 -12.49
CA GLU A 161 0.43 -15.49 -13.49
C GLU A 161 1.77 -15.36 -14.23
N GLY A 162 2.83 -16.06 -13.78
CA GLY A 162 4.19 -15.93 -14.30
C GLY A 162 4.63 -16.99 -15.30
N ASP A 163 5.81 -16.77 -15.90
CA ASP A 163 6.53 -17.76 -16.71
C ASP A 163 6.86 -19.03 -15.89
N GLU A 164 7.05 -20.18 -16.53
CA GLU A 164 7.25 -21.47 -15.84
C GLU A 164 8.32 -21.45 -14.74
N GLU A 165 9.48 -20.82 -14.99
CA GLU A 165 10.57 -20.70 -14.02
C GLU A 165 10.18 -19.83 -12.81
N ASN A 166 9.56 -18.67 -13.07
CA ASN A 166 9.09 -17.76 -12.02
C ASN A 166 7.96 -18.40 -11.20
N SER A 167 7.08 -19.15 -11.87
CA SER A 167 5.97 -19.86 -11.25
C SER A 167 6.46 -20.95 -10.29
N GLN A 168 7.46 -21.75 -10.70
CA GLN A 168 8.09 -22.74 -9.82
C GLN A 168 8.80 -22.09 -8.63
N MET A 169 9.54 -20.99 -8.85
CA MET A 169 10.22 -20.25 -7.79
C MET A 169 9.23 -19.68 -6.76
N MET A 170 8.16 -19.02 -7.22
CA MET A 170 7.15 -18.43 -6.33
C MET A 170 6.36 -19.49 -5.58
N LEU A 171 6.02 -20.61 -6.22
CA LEU A 171 5.36 -21.74 -5.57
C LEU A 171 6.24 -22.33 -4.46
N ARG A 172 7.54 -22.52 -4.74
CA ARG A 172 8.50 -22.99 -3.74
C ARG A 172 8.60 -22.04 -2.55
N LEU A 173 8.68 -20.73 -2.79
CA LEU A 173 8.66 -19.72 -1.74
C LEU A 173 7.34 -19.76 -0.94
N ALA A 174 6.20 -19.96 -1.60
CA ALA A 174 4.90 -20.09 -0.94
C ALA A 174 4.88 -21.28 0.03
N VAL A 175 5.41 -22.44 -0.40
CA VAL A 175 5.55 -23.64 0.44
C VAL A 175 6.43 -23.35 1.65
N GLU A 176 7.57 -22.72 1.44
CA GLU A 176 8.51 -22.40 2.52
C GLU A 176 7.88 -21.45 3.55
N LYS A 177 7.19 -20.40 3.09
CA LYS A 177 6.53 -19.43 3.98
C LYS A 177 5.32 -20.03 4.70
N ALA A 178 4.55 -20.88 4.04
CA ALA A 178 3.47 -21.63 4.69
C ALA A 178 4.01 -22.56 5.78
N ALA A 179 5.10 -23.30 5.51
CA ALA A 179 5.74 -24.14 6.51
C ALA A 179 6.28 -23.32 7.70
N GLN A 180 6.90 -22.16 7.46
CA GLN A 180 7.37 -21.24 8.50
C GLN A 180 6.23 -20.68 9.37
N SER A 181 5.03 -20.52 8.81
CA SER A 181 3.86 -20.02 9.54
C SER A 181 3.29 -21.02 10.56
N ALA A 182 3.62 -22.31 10.42
CA ALA A 182 3.04 -23.43 11.18
C ALA A 182 1.49 -23.46 11.18
N ASP A 183 0.86 -22.80 10.21
CA ASP A 183 -0.59 -22.78 10.04
C ASP A 183 -1.01 -23.94 9.12
N PRO A 184 -1.77 -24.93 9.64
CA PRO A 184 -2.18 -26.09 8.87
C PRO A 184 -3.04 -25.73 7.66
N ASP A 185 -3.84 -24.65 7.74
CA ASP A 185 -4.72 -24.22 6.66
C ASP A 185 -3.91 -23.61 5.51
N LEU A 186 -2.86 -22.84 5.82
CA LEU A 186 -1.95 -22.29 4.81
C LEU A 186 -1.15 -23.39 4.13
N ILE A 187 -0.63 -24.36 4.90
CA ILE A 187 0.12 -25.50 4.36
C ILE A 187 -0.77 -26.33 3.43
N HIS A 188 -1.99 -26.66 3.88
CA HIS A 188 -2.96 -27.40 3.07
C HIS A 188 -3.33 -26.63 1.80
N GLY A 189 -3.56 -25.32 1.90
CA GLY A 189 -3.89 -24.46 0.77
C GLY A 189 -2.79 -24.42 -0.30
N VAL A 190 -1.52 -24.33 0.11
CA VAL A 190 -0.39 -24.35 -0.83
C VAL A 190 -0.23 -25.73 -1.49
N ILE A 191 -0.38 -26.82 -0.73
CA ILE A 191 -0.32 -28.18 -1.28
C ILE A 191 -1.45 -28.37 -2.30
N ALA A 192 -2.68 -27.98 -1.96
CA ALA A 192 -3.80 -28.04 -2.90
C ALA A 192 -3.53 -27.25 -4.18
N ALA A 193 -3.00 -26.03 -4.06
CA ALA A 193 -2.63 -25.20 -5.22
C ALA A 193 -1.55 -25.87 -6.09
N ALA A 194 -0.51 -26.45 -5.47
CA ALA A 194 0.52 -27.21 -6.18
C ALA A 194 0.00 -28.47 -6.88
N CYS A 195 -1.10 -29.04 -6.39
CA CYS A 195 -1.74 -30.25 -6.93
C CYS A 195 -2.87 -29.94 -7.94
N GLY A 196 -3.12 -28.67 -8.28
CA GLY A 196 -4.20 -28.28 -9.20
C GLY A 196 -5.60 -28.29 -8.59
N GLY A 197 -5.72 -28.17 -7.26
CA GLY A 197 -6.99 -27.96 -6.55
C GLY A 197 -7.57 -29.19 -5.83
N ASP A 198 -6.99 -30.37 -6.01
CA ASP A 198 -7.39 -31.58 -5.27
C ASP A 198 -6.18 -32.28 -4.62
N PRO A 199 -5.88 -32.01 -3.33
CA PRO A 199 -4.78 -32.65 -2.62
C PRO A 199 -5.03 -34.14 -2.33
N CYS A 200 -6.27 -34.62 -2.49
CA CYS A 200 -6.66 -36.02 -2.28
C CYS A 200 -6.91 -36.78 -3.59
N GLY A 201 -6.79 -36.12 -4.74
CA GLY A 201 -6.86 -36.75 -6.05
C GLY A 201 -5.72 -37.76 -6.22
N ARG A 202 -6.02 -38.97 -6.67
CA ARG A 202 -5.08 -40.12 -6.78
C ARG A 202 -3.84 -39.91 -7.69
N SER A 203 -3.66 -38.71 -8.23
CA SER A 203 -2.54 -38.28 -9.07
C SER A 203 -1.76 -37.10 -8.46
N VAL A 204 -1.82 -36.91 -7.14
CA VAL A 204 -0.89 -35.96 -6.51
C VAL A 204 0.53 -36.52 -6.67
N ASP A 205 1.32 -35.89 -7.52
CA ASP A 205 2.75 -36.18 -7.60
C ASP A 205 3.44 -35.56 -6.38
N VAL A 206 3.22 -36.18 -5.21
CA VAL A 206 3.90 -35.86 -3.96
C VAL A 206 5.42 -35.90 -4.17
N GLN A 207 5.91 -36.68 -5.15
CA GLN A 207 7.32 -36.68 -5.50
C GLN A 207 7.77 -35.40 -6.19
N ALA A 208 6.94 -34.73 -7.00
CA ALA A 208 7.26 -33.42 -7.57
C ALA A 208 7.39 -32.34 -6.49
N LEU A 209 6.48 -32.30 -5.51
CA LEU A 209 6.58 -31.43 -4.34
C LEU A 209 7.81 -31.74 -3.49
N VAL A 210 8.10 -33.02 -3.26
CA VAL A 210 9.30 -33.46 -2.52
C VAL A 210 10.58 -33.09 -3.28
N ARG A 211 10.61 -33.14 -4.62
CA ARG A 211 11.73 -32.69 -5.45
C ARG A 211 11.93 -31.17 -5.34
N LEU A 212 10.85 -30.39 -5.47
CA LEU A 212 10.84 -28.93 -5.30
C LEU A 212 11.39 -28.48 -3.92
N VAL A 213 11.09 -29.23 -2.86
CA VAL A 213 11.58 -28.93 -1.50
C VAL A 213 13.01 -29.45 -1.27
N LYS A 214 13.39 -30.60 -1.87
CA LYS A 214 14.73 -31.21 -1.68
C LYS A 214 15.84 -30.55 -2.49
N GLU A 215 15.54 -29.94 -3.64
CA GLU A 215 16.53 -29.24 -4.45
C GLU A 215 16.90 -27.90 -3.82
N ARG A 216 17.65 -27.88 -2.71
CA ARG A 216 18.31 -26.63 -2.26
C ARG A 216 19.28 -26.16 -3.36
N PRO A 217 19.16 -24.94 -3.90
CA PRO A 217 20.29 -24.37 -4.64
C PRO A 217 21.40 -24.04 -3.62
N GLN A 218 22.65 -24.23 -4.04
CA GLN A 218 23.82 -23.70 -3.35
C GLN A 218 23.81 -22.17 -3.32
#